data_AF-A0A819UMP2-F1
#
_entry.id   AF-A0A819UMP2-F1
#
_cell.length_a   1.000
_cell.length_b   1.000
_cell.length_c   1.000
_cell.angle_alpha   90.00
_cell.angle_beta   90.00
_cell.angle_gamma   90.00
#
_symmetry.space_group_name_H-M   'P 1'
#
loop_
_entity.id
_entity.type
_entity.pdbx_description
1 polymer ?
#
loop_
_entity_poly.entity_id
_entity_poly.type
_entity_poly.pdbx_seq_one_letter_code
_entity_poly.pdbx_strand_id
1 'polypeptide(L)'
;MYGEQLQATVCAVGDVRKRAVIYTISGTHGVEGYAGSMAQISMLRGNSSMFPRGVRMVHLHLINPYGASYILKENEQNADQIKNVAMYYTLNYDNPILQRLMDQIDLPNLGNVSVQQNAFAVFAQLIADYGEEAVNLAMKTGQGK
;
A
#
# COMPACT_ATOMS: atom_id res chain seq x y z
N MET A 1 9.65 26.49 -2.62
CA MET A 1 9.12 25.70 -3.76
C MET A 1 7.76 25.20 -3.35
N TYR A 2 6.70 25.58 -4.06
CA TYR A 2 5.38 24.99 -3.83
C TYR A 2 5.24 23.82 -4.80
N GLY A 3 5.12 22.60 -4.27
CA GLY A 3 4.81 21.41 -5.06
C GLY A 3 3.37 21.45 -5.58
N GLU A 4 3.04 20.54 -6.50
CA GLU A 4 1.66 20.35 -6.96
C GLU A 4 0.78 19.76 -5.86
N GLN A 5 -0.52 20.02 -5.92
CA GLN A 5 -1.48 19.46 -4.99
C GLN A 5 -1.63 17.94 -5.22
N LEU A 6 -1.31 17.15 -4.20
CA LEU A 6 -1.60 15.72 -4.19
C LEU A 6 -3.07 15.49 -3.85
N GLN A 7 -3.78 14.69 -4.66
CA GLN A 7 -5.21 14.48 -4.50
C GLN A 7 -5.63 13.03 -4.80
N ALA A 8 -6.48 12.49 -3.93
CA ALA A 8 -7.32 11.34 -4.22
C ALA A 8 -8.74 11.82 -4.56
N THR A 9 -9.41 11.18 -5.52
CA THR A 9 -10.70 11.64 -6.03
C THR A 9 -11.72 10.51 -6.03
N VAL A 10 -12.98 10.82 -5.73
CA VAL A 10 -14.09 9.86 -5.79
C VAL A 10 -15.00 10.18 -6.96
N CYS A 11 -15.29 9.18 -7.79
CA CYS A 11 -16.29 9.25 -8.86
C CYS A 11 -17.36 8.18 -8.63
N ALA A 12 -18.64 8.57 -8.61
CA ALA A 12 -19.75 7.64 -8.47
C ALA A 12 -20.67 7.71 -9.69
N VAL A 13 -21.04 6.55 -10.25
CA VAL A 13 -21.87 6.43 -11.45
C VAL A 13 -23.02 5.46 -11.20
N GLY A 14 -24.23 5.84 -11.63
CA GLY A 14 -25.45 5.03 -11.50
C GLY A 14 -26.43 5.55 -10.44
N ASP A 15 -27.58 4.89 -10.33
CA ASP A 15 -28.66 5.30 -9.40
C ASP A 15 -28.23 5.07 -7.94
N VAL A 16 -28.23 6.15 -7.16
CA VAL A 16 -27.85 6.17 -5.74
C VAL A 16 -28.74 5.29 -4.86
N ARG A 17 -29.93 4.91 -5.34
CA ARG A 17 -30.88 4.04 -4.62
C ARG A 17 -30.59 2.55 -4.81
N LYS A 18 -29.65 2.18 -5.69
CA LYS A 18 -29.25 0.78 -5.85
C LYS A 18 -28.56 0.27 -4.59
N ARG A 19 -28.97 -0.91 -4.13
CA ARG A 19 -28.39 -1.57 -2.94
C ARG A 19 -27.02 -2.18 -3.21
N ALA A 20 -26.76 -2.62 -4.44
CA ALA A 20 -25.49 -3.21 -4.82
C ALA A 20 -24.53 -2.13 -5.33
N VAL A 21 -23.30 -2.14 -4.81
CA VAL A 21 -22.22 -1.23 -5.19
C VAL A 21 -20.98 -2.03 -5.56
N ILE A 22 -20.37 -1.72 -6.69
CA ILE A 22 -18.99 -2.11 -6.96
C ILE A 22 -18.11 -0.92 -6.60
N TYR A 23 -17.21 -1.13 -5.65
CA TYR A 23 -16.23 -0.15 -5.20
C TYR A 23 -14.86 -0.55 -5.71
N THR A 24 -14.18 0.34 -6.42
CA THR A 24 -12.80 0.11 -6.88
C THR A 24 -11.88 1.17 -6.30
N ILE A 25 -10.67 0.77 -5.94
CA ILE A 25 -9.60 1.66 -5.48
C ILE A 25 -8.43 1.52 -6.46
N SER A 26 -7.78 2.61 -6.81
CA SER A 26 -6.49 2.59 -7.50
C SER A 26 -5.42 3.25 -6.63
N GLY A 27 -4.17 2.86 -6.88
CA GLY A 27 -3.01 3.50 -6.27
C GLY A 27 -2.87 3.23 -4.78
N THR A 28 -3.23 2.04 -4.29
CA THR A 28 -2.89 1.66 -2.90
C THR A 28 -1.37 1.57 -2.75
N HIS A 29 -0.71 0.91 -3.70
CA HIS A 29 0.68 1.19 -4.02
C HIS A 29 0.71 2.32 -5.04
N GLY A 30 1.41 3.41 -4.74
CA GLY A 30 1.39 4.60 -5.57
C GLY A 30 1.84 4.33 -7.02
N VAL A 31 2.94 3.61 -7.19
CA VAL A 31 3.49 3.20 -8.50
C VAL A 31 2.54 2.33 -9.32
N GLU A 32 1.66 1.57 -8.69
CA GLU A 32 0.65 0.76 -9.39
C GLU A 32 -0.60 1.57 -9.75
N GLY A 33 -0.69 2.80 -9.23
CA GLY A 33 -1.77 3.75 -9.49
C GLY A 33 -2.00 4.00 -10.97
N TYR A 34 -0.95 4.09 -11.79
CA TYR A 34 -1.09 4.32 -13.23
C TYR A 34 -1.93 3.23 -13.92
N ALA A 35 -1.62 1.95 -13.65
CA ALA A 35 -2.35 0.82 -14.23
C ALA A 35 -3.78 0.75 -13.69
N GLY A 36 -3.96 0.91 -12.37
CA GLY A 36 -5.28 0.90 -11.74
C GLY A 36 -6.17 2.05 -12.23
N SER A 37 -5.62 3.24 -12.42
CA SER A 37 -6.31 4.40 -12.96
C SER A 37 -6.74 4.17 -14.41
N MET A 38 -5.90 3.53 -15.23
CA MET A 38 -6.29 3.15 -16.59
C MET A 38 -7.46 2.16 -16.62
N ALA A 39 -7.49 1.19 -15.71
CA ALA A 39 -8.62 0.28 -15.58
C ALA A 39 -9.91 1.03 -15.20
N GLN A 40 -9.84 1.94 -14.23
CA GLN A 40 -10.99 2.78 -13.84
C GLN A 40 -11.46 3.68 -14.98
N ILE A 41 -10.54 4.33 -15.70
CA ILE A 41 -10.85 5.15 -16.88
C ILE A 41 -11.51 4.31 -17.98
N SER A 42 -11.01 3.09 -18.23
CA SER A 42 -11.58 2.16 -19.20
C SER A 42 -13.01 1.77 -18.84
N MET A 43 -13.28 1.50 -17.55
CA MET A 43 -14.64 1.28 -17.07
C MET A 43 -15.53 2.50 -17.34
N LEU A 44 -15.10 3.71 -16.97
CA LEU A 44 -15.88 4.94 -17.14
C LEU A 44 -16.15 5.31 -18.61
N ARG A 45 -15.18 5.08 -19.50
CA ARG A 45 -15.34 5.32 -20.95
C ARG A 45 -16.08 4.20 -21.66
N GLY A 46 -16.21 3.06 -20.98
CA GLY A 46 -16.91 1.88 -21.45
C GLY A 46 -18.37 2.10 -21.78
N ASN A 47 -18.94 1.21 -22.59
CA ASN A 47 -20.39 1.22 -22.78
C ASN A 47 -21.11 0.71 -21.51
N SER A 48 -22.39 1.05 -21.36
CA SER A 48 -23.21 0.64 -20.23
C SER A 48 -23.42 -0.88 -20.11
N SER A 49 -23.13 -1.65 -21.17
CA SER A 49 -23.26 -3.11 -21.16
C SER A 49 -22.12 -3.83 -20.45
N MET A 50 -20.99 -3.16 -20.18
CA MET A 50 -19.92 -3.71 -19.34
C MET A 50 -20.27 -3.74 -17.85
N PHE A 51 -21.36 -3.10 -17.46
CA PHE A 51 -21.77 -3.02 -16.05
C PHE A 51 -22.95 -3.94 -15.75
N PRO A 52 -22.90 -4.69 -14.63
CA PRO A 52 -24.04 -5.45 -14.15
C PRO A 52 -25.25 -4.53 -13.96
N ARG A 53 -26.40 -4.94 -14.51
CA ARG A 53 -27.65 -4.18 -14.31
C ARG A 53 -27.99 -4.12 -12.83
N GLY A 54 -28.40 -2.94 -12.37
CA GLY A 54 -28.85 -2.75 -10.99
C GLY A 54 -27.73 -2.51 -9.96
N VAL A 55 -26.49 -2.29 -10.41
CA VAL A 55 -25.35 -1.96 -9.55
C VAL A 55 -24.95 -0.50 -9.75
N ARG A 56 -24.54 0.17 -8.65
CA ARG A 56 -23.88 1.48 -8.68
C ARG A 56 -22.37 1.27 -8.66
N MET A 57 -21.63 2.07 -9.42
CA MET A 57 -20.17 2.07 -9.40
C MET A 57 -19.66 3.22 -8.54
N VAL A 58 -18.62 2.97 -7.75
CA VAL A 58 -17.87 4.01 -7.03
C VAL A 58 -16.37 3.73 -7.21
N HIS A 59 -15.65 4.71 -7.73
CA HIS A 59 -14.22 4.65 -7.97
C HIS A 59 -13.52 5.63 -7.04
N LEU A 60 -12.65 5.14 -6.17
CA LEU A 60 -11.63 5.94 -5.50
C LEU A 60 -10.36 5.89 -6.35
N HIS A 61 -10.04 7.02 -6.95
CA HIS A 61 -8.88 7.19 -7.80
C HIS A 61 -7.69 7.67 -6.97
N LEU A 62 -6.60 6.91 -7.05
CA LEU A 62 -5.26 7.26 -6.57
C LEU A 62 -5.21 7.60 -5.07
N ILE A 63 -5.47 6.59 -4.22
CA ILE A 63 -5.49 6.78 -2.76
C ILE A 63 -4.12 7.15 -2.17
N ASN A 64 -3.02 6.72 -2.79
CA ASN A 64 -1.65 7.14 -2.47
C ASN A 64 -1.06 8.01 -3.60
N PRO A 65 -1.48 9.30 -3.71
CA PRO A 65 -0.97 10.20 -4.72
C PRO A 65 0.52 10.54 -4.51
N TYR A 66 1.01 10.54 -3.26
CA TYR A 66 2.43 10.73 -2.97
C TYR A 66 3.27 9.63 -3.61
N GLY A 67 2.96 8.36 -3.33
CA GLY A 67 3.69 7.25 -3.90
C GLY A 67 3.68 7.27 -5.42
N ALA A 68 2.55 7.66 -6.03
CA ALA A 68 2.47 7.80 -7.48
C ALA A 68 3.43 8.89 -8.01
N SER A 69 3.43 10.08 -7.40
CA SER A 69 4.30 11.20 -7.79
C SER A 69 5.80 10.88 -7.69
N TYR A 70 6.18 9.95 -6.80
CA TYR A 70 7.57 9.54 -6.59
C TYR A 70 7.91 8.13 -7.09
N ILE A 71 6.99 7.45 -7.80
CA ILE A 71 7.16 6.08 -8.29
C ILE A 71 7.50 5.10 -7.14
N LEU A 72 6.84 5.30 -6.00
CA LEU A 72 6.96 4.49 -4.80
C LEU A 72 5.68 3.69 -4.57
N LYS A 73 5.84 2.55 -3.90
CA LYS A 73 4.72 1.81 -3.35
C LYS A 73 4.12 2.56 -2.15
N GLU A 74 5.01 3.07 -1.32
CA GLU A 74 4.75 3.64 0.00
C GLU A 74 4.24 5.09 -0.07
N ASN A 75 3.69 5.59 1.03
CA ASN A 75 3.31 7.00 1.18
C ASN A 75 4.50 7.85 1.69
N GLU A 76 4.24 9.11 2.03
CA GLU A 76 5.22 10.07 2.53
C GLU A 76 5.88 9.70 3.86
N GLN A 77 5.31 8.73 4.58
CA GLN A 77 5.84 8.19 5.83
C GLN A 77 6.56 6.86 5.62
N ASN A 78 6.82 6.47 4.36
CA ASN A 78 7.33 5.15 3.99
C ASN A 78 6.40 3.99 4.42
N ALA A 79 5.10 4.28 4.56
CA ALA A 79 4.09 3.30 4.94
C ALA A 79 3.47 2.64 3.69
N ASP A 80 3.46 1.32 3.69
CA ASP A 80 2.75 0.46 2.75
C ASP A 80 1.27 0.39 3.18
N GLN A 81 0.39 1.02 2.42
CA GLN A 81 -1.03 1.16 2.80
C GLN A 81 -1.77 -0.19 2.86
N ILE A 82 -1.34 -1.22 2.11
CA ILE A 82 -1.97 -2.56 2.14
C ILE A 82 -1.72 -3.24 3.49
N LYS A 83 -0.60 -2.94 4.16
CA LYS A 83 -0.29 -3.52 5.46
C LYS A 83 -1.11 -2.93 6.61
N ASN A 84 -1.84 -1.83 6.37
CA ASN A 84 -2.55 -1.06 7.38
C ASN A 84 -4.07 -1.00 7.15
N VAL A 85 -4.69 -1.96 6.44
CA VAL A 85 -6.16 -2.03 6.31
C VAL A 85 -6.84 -2.45 7.63
N ALA A 86 -8.10 -2.07 7.84
CA ALA A 86 -8.83 -2.03 9.13
C ALA A 86 -8.68 -3.20 10.14
N MET A 87 -8.37 -4.44 9.72
CA MET A 87 -8.06 -5.55 10.65
C MET A 87 -6.63 -5.50 11.22
N TYR A 88 -5.74 -4.76 10.54
CA TYR A 88 -4.33 -4.55 10.85
C TYR A 88 -4.04 -3.17 11.46
N TYR A 89 -5.05 -2.30 11.60
CA TYR A 89 -4.92 -1.01 12.28
C TYR A 89 -4.57 -1.13 13.78
N THR A 90 -4.76 -2.32 14.34
CA THR A 90 -4.39 -2.71 15.70
C THR A 90 -3.06 -3.47 15.78
N LEU A 91 -2.30 -3.59 14.69
CA LEU A 91 -0.96 -4.16 14.75
C LEU A 91 -0.04 -3.15 15.44
N ASN A 92 0.11 -3.31 16.75
CA ASN A 92 1.31 -2.86 17.45
C ASN A 92 2.54 -3.52 16.81
N TYR A 93 3.70 -2.91 17.01
CA TYR A 93 5.00 -3.51 16.70
C TYR A 93 5.30 -4.80 17.52
N ASP A 94 4.32 -5.46 18.13
CA ASP A 94 4.48 -6.61 19.04
C ASP A 94 4.90 -7.92 18.33
N ASN A 95 5.45 -7.83 17.12
CA ASN A 95 6.08 -8.95 16.44
C ASN A 95 7.57 -9.01 16.82
N PRO A 96 8.02 -10.03 17.59
CA PRO A 96 9.41 -10.10 18.08
C PRO A 96 10.46 -10.16 16.97
N ILE A 97 10.13 -10.72 15.80
CA ILE A 97 11.03 -10.77 14.64
C ILE A 97 11.20 -9.36 14.06
N LEU A 98 10.11 -8.61 13.92
CA LEU A 98 10.15 -7.23 13.42
C LEU A 98 10.87 -6.30 14.41
N GLN A 99 10.60 -6.42 15.71
CA GLN A 99 11.31 -5.65 16.75
C GLN A 99 12.81 -5.93 16.70
N ARG A 100 13.20 -7.21 16.67
CA ARG A 100 14.61 -7.58 16.58
C ARG A 100 15.28 -7.04 15.31
N LEU A 101 14.58 -7.03 14.18
CA LEU A 101 15.09 -6.40 12.96
C LEU A 101 15.32 -4.89 13.17
N MET A 102 14.33 -4.18 13.72
CA MET A 102 14.38 -2.74 13.97
C MET A 102 15.49 -2.37 14.97
N ASP A 103 15.68 -3.18 16.02
CA ASP A 103 16.71 -2.95 17.05
C ASP A 103 18.13 -3.23 16.54
N GLN A 104 18.29 -4.09 15.53
CA GLN A 104 19.60 -4.51 15.01
C GLN A 104 20.05 -3.72 13.76
N ILE A 105 19.18 -2.89 13.19
CA ILE A 105 19.50 -2.04 12.04
C ILE A 105 19.49 -0.58 12.48
N ASP A 106 20.58 0.12 12.19
CA ASP A 106 20.67 1.57 12.32
C ASP A 106 19.86 2.27 11.20
N LEU A 107 18.53 2.25 11.34
CA LEU A 107 17.60 2.79 10.35
C LEU A 107 17.90 4.26 9.96
N PRO A 108 18.23 5.18 10.90
CA PRO A 108 18.61 6.54 10.54
C PRO A 108 19.81 6.65 9.59
N ASN A 109 20.71 5.65 9.59
CA ASN A 109 21.93 5.64 8.78
C ASN A 109 21.89 4.60 7.64
N LEU A 110 20.69 4.22 7.17
CA LEU A 110 20.49 3.29 6.05
C LEU A 110 21.21 3.67 4.74
N GLY A 111 21.61 4.94 4.58
CA GLY A 111 22.43 5.39 3.44
C GLY A 111 23.89 4.92 3.48
N ASN A 112 24.37 4.42 4.61
CA ASN A 112 25.73 3.91 4.77
C ASN A 112 25.83 2.45 4.30
N VAL A 113 26.81 2.16 3.42
CA VAL A 113 27.06 0.82 2.88
C VAL A 113 27.32 -0.21 3.99
N SER A 114 28.02 0.14 5.07
CA SER A 114 28.26 -0.81 6.16
C SER A 114 26.99 -1.17 6.92
N VAL A 115 26.06 -0.23 7.06
CA VAL A 115 24.73 -0.46 7.67
C VAL A 115 23.89 -1.35 6.75
N GLN A 116 23.93 -1.14 5.44
CA GLN A 116 23.26 -2.00 4.46
C GLN A 116 23.81 -3.44 4.49
N GLN A 117 25.14 -3.59 4.58
CA GLN A 117 25.78 -4.91 4.73
C GLN A 117 25.37 -5.60 6.03
N ASN A 118 25.33 -4.86 7.15
CA ASN A 118 24.83 -5.37 8.42
C ASN A 118 23.35 -5.81 8.33
N ALA A 119 22.51 -5.04 7.62
CA ALA A 119 21.11 -5.41 7.42
C ALA A 119 20.97 -6.78 6.73
N PHE A 120 21.77 -7.07 5.71
CA PHE A 120 21.78 -8.41 5.08
C PHE A 120 22.16 -9.52 6.06
N ALA A 121 23.17 -9.29 6.91
CA ALA A 121 23.58 -10.25 7.93
C ALA A 121 22.49 -10.49 8.98
N VAL A 122 21.82 -9.42 9.43
CA VAL A 122 20.68 -9.50 10.35
C VAL A 122 19.54 -10.31 9.72
N PHE A 123 19.18 -10.05 8.47
CA PHE A 123 18.16 -10.83 7.76
C PHE A 123 18.52 -12.31 7.66
N ALA A 124 19.76 -12.63 7.30
CA ALA A 124 20.23 -14.01 7.25
C ALA A 124 20.13 -14.71 8.61
N GLN A 125 20.48 -14.01 9.69
CA GLN A 125 20.37 -14.54 11.05
C GLN A 125 18.91 -14.77 11.46
N LEU A 126 18.01 -13.84 11.14
CA LEU A 126 16.58 -14.01 11.43
C LEU A 126 16.01 -15.23 10.67
N ILE A 127 16.41 -15.43 9.42
CA ILE A 127 16.01 -16.61 8.65
C ILE A 127 16.56 -17.89 9.27
N ALA A 128 17.80 -17.90 9.75
CA ALA A 128 18.39 -19.05 10.45
C ALA A 128 17.66 -19.38 11.77
N ASP A 129 17.26 -18.36 12.52
CA ASP A 129 16.65 -18.51 13.85
C ASP A 129 15.15 -18.87 13.78
N TYR A 130 14.42 -18.32 12.81
CA TYR A 130 12.95 -18.40 12.75
C TYR A 130 12.39 -19.08 11.50
N GLY A 131 13.22 -19.31 10.48
CA GLY A 131 12.80 -19.79 9.18
C GLY A 131 12.28 -18.67 8.26
N GLU A 132 12.47 -18.88 6.95
CA GLU A 132 12.14 -17.89 5.92
C GLU A 132 10.66 -17.50 5.90
N GLU A 133 9.75 -18.46 6.08
CA GLU A 133 8.31 -18.20 6.07
C GLU A 133 7.88 -17.26 7.20
N ALA A 134 8.37 -17.50 8.43
CA ALA A 134 8.05 -16.68 9.59
C ALA A 134 8.60 -15.26 9.45
N VAL A 135 9.83 -15.12 8.93
CA VAL A 135 10.44 -13.80 8.65
C VAL A 135 9.64 -13.07 7.58
N ASN A 136 9.30 -13.72 6.48
CA ASN A 136 8.49 -13.12 5.41
C ASN A 136 7.10 -12.70 5.89
N LEU A 137 6.47 -13.49 6.77
CA LEU A 137 5.21 -13.12 7.39
C LEU A 137 5.39 -11.88 8.27
N ALA A 138 6.41 -11.86 9.14
CA ALA A 138 6.69 -10.72 10.01
C ALA A 138 6.91 -9.41 9.23
N MET A 139 7.58 -9.46 8.08
CA MET A 139 7.78 -8.28 7.22
C MET A 139 6.49 -7.79 6.52
N LYS A 140 5.47 -8.65 6.43
CA LYS A 140 4.18 -8.36 5.78
C LYS A 140 3.10 -7.92 6.78
N THR A 141 3.22 -8.31 8.05
CA THR A 141 2.25 -8.00 9.10
C THR A 141 2.46 -6.58 9.63
N GLY A 142 1.85 -5.59 8.98
CA GLY A 142 1.73 -4.21 9.48
C GLY A 142 3.05 -3.45 9.61
N GLN A 143 2.96 -2.12 9.64
CA GLN A 143 4.11 -1.27 9.97
C GLN A 143 3.87 -0.44 11.23
N GLY A 144 2.85 -0.77 12.02
CA GLY A 144 2.43 0.03 13.16
C GLY A 144 2.02 1.45 12.76
N LYS A 145 1.58 2.25 13.74
CA LYS A 145 1.43 3.70 13.58
C LYS A 145 2.75 4.41 13.81
#